data_AF-A0A1F1L7C1-F1
#
_entry.id   AF-A0A1F1L7C1-F1
#
_cell.length_a   1.000
_cell.length_b   1.000
_cell.length_c   1.000
_cell.angle_alpha   90.00
_cell.angle_beta   90.00
_cell.angle_gamma   90.00
#
_symmetry.space_group_name_H-M   'P 1'
#
loop_
_entity.id
_entity.type
_entity.pdbx_description
1 polymer ?
#
loop_
_entity_poly.entity_id
_entity_poly.type
_entity_poly.pdbx_seq_one_letter_code
_entity_poly.pdbx_strand_id
1 'polypeptide(L)'
;MKNSLDLKKLLSSIDGKSYGSYKSLADKYNFKNYILSIDHVQGDPFASPSKIQIIMNQETAKFPVELFDTDYKKIALEDYLTRLFYSNINKFSSKVFGSGKSGLISISKCDQEILQRTAIIISSNEVQVRFEVGFPARGRTVLSRELEKILFEFLPQIIDNTLIYDNLNKSSIKNRIELSEDQSYIRKYLKENNLVAFIANGSILPRESGISTKPLKNGLKFSSPKSMEIEINLPFKGKLKGMGIKKGITLFVGGGYHGKSTVLKALELGVYNHIEGDGREYVITDESALKVRAEDGRFITNTDISLFINNLPNGKDTKKFSTDNASGSTSQAANIIEGIESDTKVFLIDEDTSATNFMIRDNIMQKLVSREKEPITPFIEIVKSLYDKLGISTILVVGSSGDYFDIADTVIQMDSYTPKDVTSQAKALSKGTVLERINNSSFNVSINFNRKLKKGSIFSGPKGVKIKSIGKDGLSINKDIIELRAVEQIVDSEQINSLGYIMKFAEDNIVNNSKTIIDVVDETLNYISKNGLISISPVKYGLGSFAMPRKQEIIACFNRYRNLKL
;
A
#
# COMPACT_ATOMS: atom_id res chain seq x y z
N MET A 1 -2.44 36.16 17.92
CA MET A 1 -3.32 35.08 17.42
C MET A 1 -4.76 35.54 17.61
N LYS A 2 -5.59 35.50 16.56
CA LYS A 2 -7.02 35.86 16.67
C LYS A 2 -7.73 34.85 17.57
N ASN A 3 -8.82 35.24 18.22
CA ASN A 3 -9.64 34.35 19.03
C ASN A 3 -10.92 33.93 18.28
N SER A 4 -11.68 33.01 18.86
CA SER A 4 -12.92 32.51 18.27
C SER A 4 -14.04 33.59 18.15
N LEU A 5 -14.05 34.62 19.02
CA LEU A 5 -14.98 35.74 18.89
C LEU A 5 -14.65 36.62 17.69
N ASP A 6 -13.37 36.80 17.36
CA ASP A 6 -12.94 37.51 16.16
C ASP A 6 -13.47 36.79 14.92
N LEU A 7 -13.33 35.46 14.85
CA LEU A 7 -13.88 34.66 13.74
C LEU A 7 -15.40 34.82 13.61
N LYS A 8 -16.13 34.80 14.74
CA LYS A 8 -17.59 34.98 14.76
C LYS A 8 -18.02 36.36 14.24
N LYS A 9 -17.28 37.42 14.60
CA LYS A 9 -17.48 38.77 14.05
C LYS A 9 -17.20 38.82 12.55
N LEU A 10 -16.11 38.21 12.09
CA LEU A 10 -15.80 38.14 10.66
C LEU A 10 -16.91 37.42 9.88
N LEU A 11 -17.34 36.25 10.35
CA LEU A 11 -18.45 35.48 9.76
C LEU A 11 -19.71 36.35 9.60
N SER A 12 -20.12 37.02 10.67
CA SER A 12 -21.29 37.92 10.65
C SER A 12 -21.13 39.05 9.63
N SER A 13 -19.92 39.59 9.49
CA SER A 13 -19.64 40.70 8.58
C SER A 13 -19.64 40.32 7.10
N ILE A 14 -19.49 39.03 6.77
CA ILE A 14 -19.46 38.53 5.39
C ILE A 14 -20.76 37.84 4.96
N ASP A 15 -21.74 37.73 5.86
CA ASP A 15 -23.02 37.12 5.55
C ASP A 15 -23.70 37.80 4.36
N GLY A 16 -24.28 37.01 3.45
CA GLY A 16 -24.95 37.54 2.26
C GLY A 16 -24.02 38.18 1.22
N LYS A 17 -22.70 38.27 1.46
CA LYS A 17 -21.73 38.78 0.47
C LYS A 17 -21.37 37.72 -0.56
N SER A 18 -20.57 38.12 -1.56
CA SER A 18 -20.03 37.21 -2.56
C SER A 18 -19.14 36.15 -1.91
N TYR A 19 -19.15 34.94 -2.48
CA TYR A 19 -18.43 33.77 -1.97
C TYR A 19 -16.93 34.01 -1.73
N GLY A 20 -16.30 34.84 -2.57
CA GLY A 20 -14.89 35.22 -2.44
C GLY A 20 -14.56 35.89 -1.09
N SER A 21 -15.56 36.45 -0.39
CA SER A 21 -15.40 37.05 0.93
C SER A 21 -14.90 36.06 1.98
N TYR A 22 -15.14 34.75 1.81
CA TYR A 22 -14.62 33.71 2.70
C TYR A 22 -13.09 33.70 2.78
N LYS A 23 -12.37 34.19 1.76
CA LYS A 23 -10.90 34.26 1.79
C LYS A 23 -10.36 35.08 2.96
N SER A 24 -11.15 36.03 3.45
CA SER A 24 -10.80 36.82 4.64
C SER A 24 -10.75 36.00 5.94
N LEU A 25 -11.35 34.80 5.95
CA LEU A 25 -11.32 33.90 7.09
C LEU A 25 -10.01 33.11 7.22
N ALA A 26 -9.14 33.11 6.20
CA ALA A 26 -7.89 32.34 6.23
C ALA A 26 -6.93 32.88 7.31
N ASP A 27 -6.87 32.19 8.45
CA ASP A 27 -6.01 32.51 9.60
C ASP A 27 -6.05 31.37 10.63
N LYS A 28 -5.31 31.53 11.72
CA LYS A 28 -5.37 30.70 12.93
C LYS A 28 -6.18 31.39 14.04
N TYR A 29 -7.13 30.65 14.60
CA TYR A 29 -8.04 31.12 15.64
C TYR A 29 -7.91 30.26 16.90
N ASN A 30 -7.76 30.92 18.04
CA ASN A 30 -7.72 30.26 19.35
C ASN A 30 -9.15 29.93 19.82
N PHE A 31 -9.45 28.64 19.99
CA PHE A 31 -10.69 28.10 20.54
C PHE A 31 -10.53 27.63 22.00
N LYS A 32 -9.59 28.25 22.73
CA LYS A 32 -9.18 27.92 24.11
C LYS A 32 -8.47 26.57 24.20
N ASN A 33 -9.17 25.49 23.88
CA ASN A 33 -8.68 24.11 24.03
C ASN A 33 -7.87 23.63 22.82
N TYR A 34 -8.06 24.28 21.67
CA TYR A 34 -7.38 23.97 20.42
C TYR A 34 -7.26 25.21 19.55
N ILE A 35 -6.42 25.13 18.51
CA ILE A 35 -6.31 26.12 17.44
C ILE A 35 -7.04 25.60 16.22
N LEU A 36 -7.98 26.39 15.69
CA LEU A 36 -8.59 26.18 14.38
C LEU A 36 -7.78 26.95 13.33
N SER A 37 -7.17 26.26 12.38
CA SER A 37 -6.49 26.85 11.23
C SER A 37 -7.36 26.73 9.99
N ILE A 38 -7.69 27.84 9.33
CA ILE A 38 -8.30 27.85 8.00
C ILE A 38 -7.18 28.11 7.00
N ASP A 39 -6.59 27.04 6.46
CA ASP A 39 -5.35 27.15 5.68
C ASP A 39 -5.59 27.57 4.24
N HIS A 40 -6.67 27.09 3.65
CA HIS A 40 -7.05 27.40 2.28
C HIS A 40 -8.56 27.40 2.12
N VAL A 41 -9.08 28.50 1.59
CA VAL A 41 -10.50 28.66 1.30
C VAL A 41 -10.77 28.33 -0.15
N GLN A 42 -11.73 27.44 -0.41
CA GLN A 42 -12.14 27.07 -1.76
C GLN A 42 -12.59 28.30 -2.56
N GLY A 43 -12.26 28.35 -3.85
CA GLY A 43 -12.55 29.53 -4.69
C GLY A 43 -14.03 29.69 -5.07
N ASP A 44 -14.79 28.60 -5.03
CA ASP A 44 -16.20 28.53 -5.41
C ASP A 44 -16.88 27.36 -4.65
N PRO A 45 -18.20 27.39 -4.38
CA PRO A 45 -18.92 26.34 -3.65
C PRO A 45 -18.84 24.94 -4.28
N PHE A 46 -18.56 24.84 -5.59
CA PHE A 46 -18.45 23.58 -6.32
C PHE A 46 -17.01 23.06 -6.42
N ALA A 47 -16.01 23.86 -6.01
CA ALA A 47 -14.60 23.51 -6.07
C ALA A 47 -14.22 22.41 -5.04
N SER A 48 -12.94 22.01 -5.01
CA SER A 48 -12.42 21.21 -3.90
C SER A 48 -12.61 21.97 -2.58
N PRO A 49 -13.10 21.31 -1.51
CA PRO A 49 -13.42 22.01 -0.27
C PRO A 49 -12.22 22.70 0.39
N SER A 50 -12.53 23.57 1.33
CA SER A 50 -11.55 24.35 2.10
C SER A 50 -10.75 23.43 3.01
N LYS A 51 -9.46 23.72 3.17
CA LYS A 51 -8.53 22.94 4.01
C LYS A 51 -8.52 23.55 5.41
N ILE A 52 -8.83 22.71 6.40
CA ILE A 52 -8.87 23.09 7.81
C ILE A 52 -7.95 22.19 8.62
N GLN A 53 -7.36 22.76 9.66
CA GLN A 53 -6.65 22.01 10.69
C GLN A 53 -7.14 22.31 12.09
N ILE A 54 -7.13 21.28 12.93
CA ILE A 54 -7.17 21.41 14.38
C ILE A 54 -5.77 21.09 14.91
N ILE A 55 -5.26 21.95 15.79
CA ILE A 55 -4.01 21.72 16.52
C ILE A 55 -4.35 21.76 18.01
N MET A 56 -4.10 20.66 18.73
CA MET A 56 -4.42 20.52 20.14
C MET A 56 -3.17 20.08 20.91
N ASN A 57 -2.79 20.85 21.93
CA ASN A 57 -1.67 20.49 22.81
C ASN A 57 -1.99 19.24 23.64
N GLN A 58 -0.97 18.46 23.98
CA GLN A 58 -1.12 17.27 24.82
C GLN A 58 -1.56 17.59 26.25
N GLU A 59 -1.39 18.82 26.74
CA GLU A 59 -1.97 19.28 28.01
C GLU A 59 -3.50 19.13 28.03
N THR A 60 -4.14 19.32 26.87
CA THR A 60 -5.58 19.14 26.67
C THR A 60 -5.91 17.73 26.19
N ALA A 61 -5.19 17.23 25.19
CA ALA A 61 -5.49 15.95 24.55
C ALA A 61 -5.21 14.75 25.46
N LYS A 62 -4.17 14.84 26.29
CA LYS A 62 -3.77 13.88 27.34
C LYS A 62 -3.63 12.44 26.87
N PHE A 63 -3.15 12.21 25.64
CA PHE A 63 -2.82 10.85 25.21
C PHE A 63 -1.54 10.38 25.92
N PRO A 64 -1.57 9.24 26.64
CA PRO A 64 -0.37 8.66 27.22
C PRO A 64 0.67 8.29 26.14
N VAL A 65 1.95 8.56 26.42
CA VAL A 65 3.05 8.36 25.46
C VAL A 65 3.22 6.89 25.09
N GLU A 66 2.88 5.97 25.99
CA GLU A 66 2.94 4.52 25.81
C GLU A 66 2.04 4.02 24.66
N LEU A 67 1.06 4.84 24.25
CA LEU A 67 0.20 4.52 23.10
C LEU A 67 0.83 4.87 21.75
N PHE A 68 1.95 5.60 21.73
CA PHE A 68 2.62 6.06 20.50
C PHE A 68 4.15 6.16 20.64
N ASP A 69 4.74 5.41 21.56
CA ASP A 69 6.19 5.35 21.83
C ASP A 69 7.01 4.65 20.73
N THR A 70 6.32 3.86 19.91
CA THR A 70 6.86 3.09 18.78
C THR A 70 6.04 3.37 17.53
N ASP A 71 6.67 3.28 16.35
CA ASP A 71 6.04 3.66 15.08
C ASP A 71 4.74 2.89 14.80
N TYR A 72 4.72 1.57 15.05
CA TYR A 72 3.52 0.76 14.78
C TYR A 72 2.36 1.08 15.74
N LYS A 73 2.64 1.47 17.00
CA LYS A 73 1.60 1.92 17.94
C LYS A 73 1.08 3.30 17.55
N LYS A 74 2.00 4.22 17.22
CA LYS A 74 1.68 5.55 16.74
C LYS A 74 0.77 5.51 15.52
N ILE A 75 1.15 4.73 14.49
CA ILE A 75 0.35 4.56 13.27
C ILE A 75 -1.03 3.96 13.61
N ALA A 76 -1.10 2.96 14.49
CA ALA A 76 -2.35 2.35 14.90
C ALA A 76 -3.28 3.32 15.67
N LEU A 77 -2.71 4.19 16.50
CA LEU A 77 -3.44 5.25 17.20
C LEU A 77 -3.95 6.32 16.22
N GLU A 78 -3.09 6.81 15.32
CA GLU A 78 -3.45 7.79 14.28
C GLU A 78 -4.57 7.27 13.37
N ASP A 79 -4.50 5.99 12.95
CA ASP A 79 -5.55 5.32 12.19
C ASP A 79 -6.86 5.21 12.99
N TYR A 80 -6.80 4.80 14.26
CA TYR A 80 -7.98 4.73 15.13
C TYR A 80 -8.66 6.10 15.27
N LEU A 81 -7.88 7.15 15.55
CA LEU A 81 -8.39 8.51 15.68
C LEU A 81 -8.98 9.00 14.36
N THR A 82 -8.37 8.66 13.22
CA THR A 82 -8.87 9.07 11.89
C THR A 82 -10.24 8.44 11.61
N ARG A 83 -10.40 7.14 11.91
CA ARG A 83 -11.69 6.44 11.79
C ARG A 83 -12.73 7.00 12.75
N LEU A 84 -12.33 7.31 13.97
CA LEU A 84 -13.23 7.88 14.97
C LEU A 84 -13.70 9.28 14.55
N PHE A 85 -12.79 10.13 14.05
CA PHE A 85 -13.12 11.44 13.48
C PHE A 85 -14.10 11.30 12.32
N TYR A 86 -13.82 10.40 11.38
CA TYR A 86 -14.71 10.09 10.25
C TYR A 86 -16.10 9.64 10.72
N SER A 87 -16.18 8.75 11.71
CA SER A 87 -17.46 8.28 12.26
C SER A 87 -18.25 9.40 12.95
N ASN A 88 -17.55 10.31 13.64
CA ASN A 88 -18.16 11.44 14.34
C ASN A 88 -18.65 12.50 13.35
N ILE A 89 -17.97 12.73 12.22
CA ILE A 89 -18.46 13.57 11.11
C ILE A 89 -19.83 13.09 10.61
N ASN A 90 -19.99 11.78 10.40
CA ASN A 90 -21.22 11.21 9.83
C ASN A 90 -22.47 11.43 10.70
N LYS A 91 -22.32 11.76 11.98
CA LYS A 91 -23.44 12.15 12.87
C LYS A 91 -24.01 13.54 12.55
N PHE A 92 -23.32 14.33 11.74
CA PHE A 92 -23.65 15.72 11.39
C PHE A 92 -23.82 15.97 9.88
N SER A 93 -23.53 14.99 9.01
CA SER A 93 -23.43 15.15 7.55
C SER A 93 -24.72 15.51 6.81
N SER A 94 -25.87 15.60 7.50
CA SER A 94 -27.18 15.95 6.94
C SER A 94 -27.79 17.25 7.49
N LYS A 95 -27.04 18.04 8.27
CA LYS A 95 -27.59 19.13 9.09
C LYS A 95 -27.27 20.55 8.60
N VAL A 96 -26.76 20.69 7.38
CA VAL A 96 -26.32 21.97 6.80
C VAL A 96 -26.95 22.18 5.42
N PHE A 97 -27.43 23.39 5.16
CA PHE A 97 -28.03 23.76 3.87
C PHE A 97 -27.05 24.49 2.95
N GLY A 98 -27.16 24.26 1.64
CA GLY A 98 -26.47 25.08 0.63
C GLY A 98 -26.31 24.40 -0.72
N SER A 99 -25.56 25.06 -1.61
CA SER A 99 -25.26 24.63 -2.97
C SER A 99 -23.91 23.89 -3.06
N GLY A 100 -23.76 23.00 -4.05
CA GLY A 100 -22.48 22.33 -4.30
C GLY A 100 -22.03 21.45 -3.15
N LYS A 101 -20.83 21.70 -2.62
CA LYS A 101 -20.27 20.94 -1.49
C LYS A 101 -20.57 21.57 -0.12
N SER A 102 -21.53 22.50 -0.04
CA SER A 102 -21.90 23.17 1.20
C SER A 102 -22.15 22.18 2.34
N GLY A 103 -21.49 22.40 3.47
CA GLY A 103 -21.66 21.57 4.67
C GLY A 103 -20.96 20.22 4.65
N LEU A 104 -20.30 19.86 3.54
CA LEU A 104 -19.45 18.67 3.51
C LEU A 104 -18.33 18.84 4.53
N ILE A 105 -18.18 17.89 5.43
CA ILE A 105 -16.99 17.72 6.25
C ILE A 105 -16.40 16.37 5.84
N SER A 106 -15.12 16.32 5.53
CA SER A 106 -14.46 15.07 5.13
C SER A 106 -13.03 15.00 5.60
N ILE A 107 -12.63 13.80 6.02
CA ILE A 107 -11.25 13.44 6.38
C ILE A 107 -10.87 12.19 5.57
N SER A 108 -9.59 11.80 5.59
CA SER A 108 -9.13 10.53 5.02
C SER A 108 -10.02 9.37 5.47
N LYS A 109 -10.35 8.48 4.53
CA LYS A 109 -11.25 7.34 4.75
C LYS A 109 -10.45 6.05 4.73
N CYS A 110 -10.16 5.52 5.91
CA CYS A 110 -9.41 4.29 6.08
C CYS A 110 -10.27 3.05 5.73
N ASP A 111 -9.70 2.10 4.99
CA ASP A 111 -10.30 0.80 4.68
C ASP A 111 -9.89 -0.24 5.75
N GLN A 112 -9.72 -1.52 5.45
CA GLN A 112 -9.39 -2.54 6.46
C GLN A 112 -7.92 -2.49 6.92
N GLU A 113 -7.03 -2.02 6.04
CA GLU A 113 -5.60 -1.92 6.28
C GLU A 113 -5.23 -0.64 7.05
N ILE A 114 -4.31 -0.79 8.00
CA ILE A 114 -3.76 0.30 8.82
C ILE A 114 -2.52 0.86 8.11
N LEU A 115 -2.59 2.12 7.69
CA LEU A 115 -1.51 2.84 7.00
C LEU A 115 -1.13 4.11 7.78
N GLN A 116 0.15 4.46 7.76
CA GLN A 116 0.62 5.78 8.20
C GLN A 116 0.00 6.86 7.30
N ARG A 117 -0.70 7.82 7.90
CA ARG A 117 -1.41 8.89 7.18
C ARG A 117 -1.08 10.26 7.75
N THR A 118 -1.35 11.31 6.98
CA THR A 118 -1.17 12.70 7.42
C THR A 118 -2.47 13.37 7.90
N ALA A 119 -3.59 12.66 7.83
CA ALA A 119 -4.90 13.13 8.26
C ALA A 119 -4.93 13.43 9.77
N ILE A 120 -4.35 12.54 10.58
CA ILE A 120 -4.09 12.78 12.00
C ILE A 120 -2.64 12.44 12.28
N ILE A 121 -1.94 13.37 12.93
CA ILE A 121 -0.55 13.17 13.38
C ILE A 121 -0.49 13.45 14.87
N ILE A 122 0.03 12.49 15.63
CA ILE A 122 0.27 12.64 17.06
C ILE A 122 1.76 12.78 17.37
N SER A 123 2.06 13.60 18.36
CA SER A 123 3.41 13.78 18.91
C SER A 123 3.34 13.93 20.42
N SER A 124 4.50 13.99 21.08
CA SER A 124 4.61 14.31 22.51
C SER A 124 4.09 15.71 22.86
N ASN A 125 4.01 16.62 21.88
CA ASN A 125 3.66 18.02 22.11
C ASN A 125 2.19 18.29 21.80
N GLU A 126 1.71 17.74 20.68
CA GLU A 126 0.39 18.04 20.14
C GLU A 126 -0.18 16.92 19.25
N VAL A 127 -1.49 16.98 19.08
CA VAL A 127 -2.28 16.23 18.09
C VAL A 127 -2.75 17.20 17.02
N GLN A 128 -2.48 16.89 15.75
CA GLN A 128 -2.93 17.66 14.61
C GLN A 128 -3.93 16.85 13.77
N VAL A 129 -5.03 17.47 13.36
CA VAL A 129 -6.02 16.89 12.46
C VAL A 129 -6.14 17.76 11.22
N ARG A 130 -6.09 17.16 10.04
CA ARG A 130 -6.23 17.80 8.73
C ARG A 130 -7.45 17.25 8.02
N PHE A 131 -8.37 18.12 7.65
CA PHE A 131 -9.62 17.73 7.05
C PHE A 131 -10.15 18.85 6.14
N GLU A 132 -11.26 18.56 5.50
CA GLU A 132 -11.88 19.40 4.49
C GLU A 132 -13.27 19.84 4.93
N VAL A 133 -13.60 21.11 4.68
CA VAL A 133 -14.94 21.65 4.91
C VAL A 133 -15.40 22.42 3.69
N GLY A 134 -16.56 22.05 3.16
CA GLY A 134 -17.23 22.78 2.10
C GLY A 134 -17.97 23.97 2.68
N PHE A 135 -17.44 25.17 2.43
CA PHE A 135 -18.00 26.39 3.02
C PHE A 135 -19.40 26.67 2.44
N PRO A 136 -20.44 26.80 3.29
CA PRO A 136 -21.81 26.93 2.84
C PRO A 136 -22.10 28.17 1.99
N ALA A 137 -22.93 28.00 0.96
CA ALA A 137 -23.40 29.08 0.11
C ALA A 137 -24.77 28.80 -0.50
N ARG A 138 -25.50 29.86 -0.85
CA ARG A 138 -26.68 29.81 -1.73
C ARG A 138 -26.31 30.38 -3.09
N GLY A 139 -26.16 29.53 -4.10
CA GLY A 139 -25.49 29.96 -5.34
C GLY A 139 -24.06 30.39 -5.02
N ARG A 140 -23.73 31.68 -5.24
CA ARG A 140 -22.41 32.27 -4.88
C ARG A 140 -22.49 33.27 -3.72
N THR A 141 -23.56 33.19 -2.93
CA THR A 141 -23.77 34.04 -1.76
C THR A 141 -23.38 33.29 -0.50
N VAL A 142 -22.55 33.90 0.35
CA VAL A 142 -22.10 33.36 1.64
C VAL A 142 -23.29 33.07 2.55
N LEU A 143 -23.30 31.87 3.17
CA LEU A 143 -24.20 31.50 4.27
C LEU A 143 -23.39 31.37 5.56
N SER A 144 -23.11 32.51 6.21
CA SER A 144 -22.20 32.53 7.37
C SER A 144 -22.74 31.78 8.58
N ARG A 145 -24.06 31.81 8.80
CA ARG A 145 -24.73 31.11 9.90
C ARG A 145 -24.55 29.59 9.82
N GLU A 146 -24.58 29.05 8.60
CA GLU A 146 -24.34 27.62 8.36
C GLU A 146 -22.88 27.25 8.61
N LEU A 147 -21.92 28.12 8.22
CA LEU A 147 -20.51 27.89 8.56
C LEU A 147 -20.26 28.03 10.06
N GLU A 148 -20.89 29.00 10.72
CA GLU A 148 -20.82 29.19 12.16
C GLU A 148 -21.28 27.92 12.89
N LYS A 149 -22.42 27.34 12.47
CA LYS A 149 -22.92 26.07 13.00
C LYS A 149 -21.87 24.95 12.88
N ILE A 150 -21.22 24.82 11.73
CA ILE A 150 -20.15 23.82 11.54
C ILE A 150 -18.99 24.09 12.52
N LEU A 151 -18.46 25.31 12.56
CA LEU A 151 -17.23 25.63 13.28
C LEU A 151 -17.40 25.73 14.81
N PHE A 152 -18.59 26.15 15.27
CA PHE A 152 -18.86 26.44 16.68
C PHE A 152 -19.82 25.46 17.36
N GLU A 153 -20.56 24.64 16.62
CA GLU A 153 -21.44 23.63 17.21
C GLU A 153 -20.99 22.21 16.88
N PHE A 154 -20.70 21.92 15.61
CA PHE A 154 -20.39 20.55 15.18
C PHE A 154 -18.94 20.17 15.45
N LEU A 155 -17.98 21.02 15.04
CA LEU A 155 -16.56 20.73 15.21
C LEU A 155 -16.16 20.55 16.69
N PRO A 156 -16.60 21.38 17.65
CA PRO A 156 -16.30 21.15 19.06
C PRO A 156 -16.75 19.76 19.54
N GLN A 157 -17.97 19.33 19.17
CA GLN A 157 -18.46 18.00 19.51
C GLN A 157 -17.65 16.88 18.85
N ILE A 158 -17.24 17.04 17.59
CA ILE A 158 -16.40 16.05 16.91
C ILE A 158 -15.03 15.95 17.58
N ILE A 159 -14.44 17.10 17.93
CA ILE A 159 -13.14 17.21 18.60
C ILE A 159 -13.20 16.57 19.98
N ASP A 160 -14.19 16.92 20.82
CA ASP A 160 -14.31 16.40 22.18
C ASP A 160 -14.52 14.87 22.18
N ASN A 161 -15.23 14.33 21.18
CA ASN A 161 -15.46 12.91 21.03
C ASN A 161 -14.36 12.15 20.27
N THR A 162 -13.24 12.81 19.93
CA THR A 162 -12.15 12.19 19.16
C THR A 162 -10.75 12.49 19.69
N LEU A 163 -10.46 13.71 20.14
CA LEU A 163 -9.09 14.19 20.40
C LEU A 163 -8.77 14.38 21.88
N ILE A 164 -9.71 14.12 22.79
CA ILE A 164 -9.51 14.21 24.24
C ILE A 164 -9.54 12.80 24.80
N TYR A 165 -8.38 12.25 25.18
CA TYR A 165 -8.21 10.86 25.62
C TYR A 165 -9.19 10.45 26.72
N ASP A 166 -9.46 11.33 27.69
CA ASP A 166 -10.36 11.08 28.80
C ASP A 166 -11.80 10.78 28.36
N ASN A 167 -12.22 11.32 27.22
CA ASN A 167 -13.55 11.14 26.64
C ASN A 167 -13.67 9.87 25.78
N LEU A 168 -12.55 9.20 25.46
CA LEU A 168 -12.53 8.08 24.54
C LEU A 168 -12.71 6.74 25.24
N ASN A 169 -13.12 5.74 24.46
CA ASN A 169 -13.17 4.36 24.94
C ASN A 169 -11.75 3.80 25.08
N LYS A 170 -11.21 3.89 26.30
CA LYS A 170 -9.87 3.41 26.67
C LYS A 170 -9.68 1.92 26.36
N SER A 171 -10.72 1.10 26.49
CA SER A 171 -10.63 -0.34 26.17
C SER A 171 -10.45 -0.58 24.67
N SER A 172 -11.17 0.16 23.82
CA SER A 172 -11.02 0.04 22.36
C SER A 172 -9.64 0.51 21.88
N ILE A 173 -9.14 1.61 22.44
CA ILE A 173 -7.79 2.10 22.14
C ILE A 173 -6.75 1.07 22.57
N LYS A 174 -6.85 0.57 23.81
CA LYS A 174 -5.97 -0.47 24.34
C LYS A 174 -5.94 -1.69 23.40
N ASN A 175 -7.10 -2.23 23.04
CA ASN A 175 -7.17 -3.39 22.13
C ASN A 175 -6.52 -3.12 20.77
N ARG A 176 -6.68 -1.92 20.20
CA ARG A 176 -6.04 -1.52 18.93
C ARG A 176 -4.51 -1.51 19.05
N ILE A 177 -3.97 -0.98 20.15
CA ILE A 177 -2.53 -0.90 20.40
C ILE A 177 -1.95 -2.28 20.68
N GLU A 178 -2.62 -3.09 21.49
CA GLU A 178 -2.20 -4.48 21.77
C GLU A 178 -2.18 -5.32 20.49
N LEU A 179 -3.21 -5.17 19.63
CA LEU A 179 -3.26 -5.83 18.33
C LEU A 179 -2.13 -5.38 17.39
N SER A 180 -1.74 -4.10 17.39
CA SER A 180 -0.64 -3.64 16.54
C SER A 180 0.72 -4.16 17.02
N GLU A 181 0.90 -4.29 18.34
CA GLU A 181 2.09 -4.88 18.93
C GLU A 181 2.18 -6.39 18.64
N ASP A 182 1.09 -7.13 18.77
CA ASP A 182 1.07 -8.56 18.40
C ASP A 182 1.36 -8.77 16.91
N GLN A 183 0.81 -7.94 16.01
CA GLN A 183 1.09 -8.01 14.57
C GLN A 183 2.57 -7.69 14.26
N SER A 184 3.12 -6.68 14.92
CA SER A 184 4.54 -6.33 14.82
C SER A 184 5.44 -7.47 15.33
N TYR A 185 5.05 -8.08 16.45
CA TYR A 185 5.74 -9.23 17.04
C TYR A 185 5.78 -10.43 16.09
N ILE A 186 4.65 -10.78 15.46
CA ILE A 186 4.63 -11.87 14.47
C ILE A 186 5.60 -11.58 13.33
N ARG A 187 5.60 -10.35 12.80
CA ARG A 187 6.50 -9.97 11.70
C ARG A 187 7.98 -10.11 12.08
N LYS A 188 8.34 -9.78 13.32
CA LYS A 188 9.69 -10.07 13.87
C LYS A 188 9.94 -11.57 14.01
N TYR A 189 8.98 -12.31 14.56
CA TYR A 189 9.05 -13.76 14.73
C TYR A 189 9.30 -14.49 13.41
N LEU A 190 8.66 -14.04 12.30
CA LEU A 190 8.88 -14.62 10.97
C LEU A 190 10.37 -14.58 10.58
N LYS A 191 11.00 -13.41 10.73
CA LYS A 191 12.41 -13.18 10.39
C LYS A 191 13.33 -14.08 11.22
N GLU A 192 13.09 -14.17 12.53
CA GLU A 192 13.92 -14.94 13.48
C GLU A 192 13.78 -16.45 13.33
N ASN A 193 12.64 -16.93 12.82
CA ASN A 193 12.33 -18.36 12.73
C ASN A 193 12.33 -18.92 11.30
N ASN A 194 12.95 -18.22 10.35
CA ASN A 194 13.04 -18.62 8.94
C ASN A 194 11.68 -18.89 8.29
N LEU A 195 10.69 -18.06 8.62
CA LEU A 195 9.37 -18.06 8.02
C LEU A 195 9.21 -16.84 7.11
N VAL A 196 8.35 -16.96 6.11
CA VAL A 196 7.96 -15.88 5.20
C VAL A 196 6.53 -15.43 5.40
N ALA A 197 5.70 -16.25 6.03
CA ALA A 197 4.34 -15.90 6.38
C ALA A 197 3.78 -16.77 7.51
N PHE A 198 2.73 -16.26 8.15
CA PHE A 198 1.93 -16.95 9.16
C PHE A 198 0.45 -16.70 8.89
N ILE A 199 -0.36 -17.76 8.91
CA ILE A 199 -1.82 -17.69 8.80
C ILE A 199 -2.44 -18.29 10.06
N ALA A 200 -2.98 -17.44 10.93
CA ALA A 200 -3.61 -17.90 12.16
C ALA A 200 -4.82 -18.81 11.92
N ASN A 201 -4.94 -19.87 12.73
CA ASN A 201 -6.17 -20.65 12.79
C ASN A 201 -7.34 -19.75 13.22
N GLY A 202 -8.50 -19.95 12.59
CA GLY A 202 -9.68 -19.13 12.84
C GLY A 202 -9.83 -17.92 11.91
N SER A 203 -8.82 -17.59 11.10
CA SER A 203 -8.85 -16.45 10.17
C SER A 203 -9.95 -16.58 9.12
N ILE A 204 -10.56 -15.46 8.71
CA ILE A 204 -11.52 -15.40 7.61
C ILE A 204 -10.84 -14.72 6.42
N LEU A 205 -10.33 -15.55 5.51
CA LEU A 205 -9.64 -15.11 4.30
C LEU A 205 -10.58 -14.56 3.20
N PRO A 206 -11.74 -15.18 2.89
CA PRO A 206 -12.61 -14.67 1.84
C PRO A 206 -13.24 -13.32 2.21
N ARG A 207 -13.46 -12.48 1.20
CA ARG A 207 -14.06 -11.15 1.36
C ARG A 207 -15.55 -11.19 0.99
N GLU A 208 -16.29 -10.20 1.48
CA GLU A 208 -17.74 -10.10 1.34
C GLU A 208 -18.19 -10.04 -0.12
N SER A 209 -17.45 -9.32 -0.98
CA SER A 209 -17.69 -9.28 -2.43
C SER A 209 -16.48 -8.74 -3.19
N GLY A 210 -16.54 -8.70 -4.52
CA GLY A 210 -15.48 -8.11 -5.35
C GLY A 210 -15.27 -6.59 -5.19
N ILE A 211 -16.21 -5.89 -4.53
CA ILE A 211 -16.14 -4.43 -4.28
C ILE A 211 -16.05 -4.09 -2.78
N SER A 212 -16.18 -5.09 -1.89
CA SER A 212 -16.10 -4.91 -0.44
C SER A 212 -14.92 -5.68 0.09
N THR A 213 -14.01 -4.95 0.71
CA THR A 213 -12.84 -5.47 1.40
C THR A 213 -13.18 -6.08 2.75
N LYS A 214 -14.43 -6.08 3.23
CA LYS A 214 -14.83 -6.68 4.53
C LYS A 214 -14.78 -8.22 4.50
N PRO A 215 -14.66 -8.91 5.64
CA PRO A 215 -14.69 -10.37 5.65
C PRO A 215 -16.04 -10.92 5.22
N LEU A 216 -16.02 -12.06 4.53
CA LEU A 216 -17.24 -12.80 4.20
C LEU A 216 -17.95 -13.24 5.49
N LYS A 217 -19.21 -12.82 5.64
CA LYS A 217 -20.06 -13.27 6.74
C LYS A 217 -20.23 -14.78 6.67
N ASN A 218 -20.02 -15.47 7.79
CA ASN A 218 -20.05 -16.94 7.88
C ASN A 218 -19.07 -17.65 6.93
N GLY A 219 -17.98 -16.97 6.53
CA GLY A 219 -16.90 -17.60 5.78
C GLY A 219 -16.25 -18.74 6.57
N LEU A 220 -15.80 -19.79 5.86
CA LEU A 220 -15.08 -20.89 6.47
C LEU A 220 -13.78 -20.37 7.09
N LYS A 221 -13.58 -20.71 8.37
CA LYS A 221 -12.38 -20.35 9.12
C LYS A 221 -11.20 -21.19 8.65
N PHE A 222 -10.06 -20.54 8.48
CA PHE A 222 -8.82 -21.20 8.14
C PHE A 222 -8.37 -22.14 9.27
N SER A 223 -7.87 -23.32 8.90
CA SER A 223 -7.28 -24.28 9.84
C SER A 223 -6.02 -24.86 9.21
N SER A 224 -4.89 -24.73 9.90
CA SER A 224 -3.60 -25.25 9.46
C SER A 224 -3.60 -26.78 9.36
N PRO A 225 -2.88 -27.38 8.40
CA PRO A 225 -2.46 -28.76 8.50
C PRO A 225 -1.59 -28.95 9.75
N LYS A 226 -1.74 -30.08 10.46
CA LYS A 226 -0.95 -30.37 11.68
C LYS A 226 0.56 -30.35 11.44
N SER A 227 1.03 -30.77 10.26
CA SER A 227 2.45 -30.79 9.90
C SER A 227 3.08 -29.41 9.75
N MET A 228 2.25 -28.38 9.53
CA MET A 228 2.68 -26.99 9.35
C MET A 228 2.22 -26.07 10.48
N GLU A 229 1.51 -26.61 11.47
CA GLU A 229 1.01 -25.84 12.60
C GLU A 229 2.14 -25.49 13.56
N ILE A 230 2.27 -24.20 13.83
CA ILE A 230 3.17 -23.66 14.85
C ILE A 230 2.36 -22.91 15.90
N GLU A 231 2.92 -22.77 17.10
CA GLU A 231 2.37 -21.96 18.19
C GLU A 231 3.30 -20.77 18.44
N ILE A 232 2.75 -19.55 18.35
CA ILE A 232 3.44 -18.30 18.69
C ILE A 232 2.85 -17.78 19.99
N ASN A 233 3.71 -17.48 20.98
CA ASN A 233 3.30 -16.79 22.20
C ASN A 233 3.35 -15.29 21.96
N LEU A 234 2.18 -14.69 21.75
CA LEU A 234 2.04 -13.26 21.53
C LEU A 234 2.01 -12.49 22.85
N PRO A 235 2.56 -11.25 22.88
CA PRO A 235 2.56 -10.40 24.08
C PRO A 235 1.18 -10.21 24.72
N PHE A 236 0.12 -10.02 23.92
CA PHE A 236 -1.22 -9.72 24.45
C PHE A 236 -2.25 -10.80 24.17
N LYS A 237 -2.37 -11.28 22.94
CA LYS A 237 -3.32 -12.37 22.61
C LYS A 237 -2.92 -13.72 23.23
N GLY A 238 -1.68 -13.88 23.67
CA GLY A 238 -1.16 -15.13 24.22
C GLY A 238 -0.89 -16.17 23.15
N LYS A 239 -1.15 -17.45 23.45
CA LYS A 239 -0.89 -18.57 22.53
C LYS A 239 -1.75 -18.49 21.29
N LEU A 240 -1.12 -18.31 20.14
CA LEU A 240 -1.77 -18.32 18.83
C LEU A 240 -1.21 -19.44 17.96
N LYS A 241 -2.08 -20.34 17.52
CA LYS A 241 -1.74 -21.41 16.57
C LYS A 241 -2.12 -21.04 15.14
N GLY A 242 -1.33 -21.50 14.19
CA GLY A 242 -1.57 -21.26 12.78
C GLY A 242 -0.54 -21.91 11.89
N MET A 243 -0.71 -21.74 10.58
CA MET A 243 0.20 -22.29 9.58
C MET A 243 1.42 -21.38 9.44
N GLY A 244 2.61 -21.91 9.72
CA GLY A 244 3.88 -21.24 9.43
C GLY A 244 4.41 -21.64 8.05
N ILE A 245 4.56 -20.68 7.15
CA ILE A 245 5.17 -20.91 5.82
C ILE A 245 6.65 -20.60 5.92
N LYS A 246 7.50 -21.61 5.69
CA LYS A 246 8.96 -21.50 5.75
C LYS A 246 9.53 -20.78 4.53
N LYS A 247 10.72 -20.21 4.66
CA LYS A 247 11.54 -19.77 3.53
C LYS A 247 11.73 -20.93 2.54
N GLY A 248 11.73 -20.61 1.24
CA GLY A 248 11.81 -21.58 0.15
C GLY A 248 10.70 -21.38 -0.91
N ILE A 249 10.40 -22.45 -1.64
CA ILE A 249 9.38 -22.50 -2.69
C ILE A 249 8.16 -23.26 -2.16
N THR A 250 7.09 -22.52 -1.87
CA THR A 250 5.81 -23.09 -1.42
C THR A 250 4.78 -23.03 -2.54
N LEU A 251 4.15 -24.17 -2.84
CA LEU A 251 3.06 -24.26 -3.80
C LEU A 251 1.71 -24.37 -3.10
N PHE A 252 0.73 -23.62 -3.59
CA PHE A 252 -0.69 -23.87 -3.32
C PHE A 252 -1.35 -24.48 -4.56
N VAL A 253 -1.80 -25.73 -4.44
CA VAL A 253 -2.39 -26.53 -5.53
C VAL A 253 -3.83 -26.92 -5.23
N GLY A 254 -4.53 -27.50 -6.20
CA GLY A 254 -5.92 -27.94 -6.07
C GLY A 254 -6.81 -27.47 -7.23
N GLY A 255 -8.05 -27.95 -7.27
CA GLY A 255 -9.01 -27.62 -8.33
C GLY A 255 -9.38 -26.13 -8.39
N GLY A 256 -10.06 -25.73 -9.46
CA GLY A 256 -10.70 -24.40 -9.54
C GLY A 256 -11.72 -24.19 -8.42
N TYR A 257 -11.81 -22.97 -7.88
CA TYR A 257 -12.77 -22.58 -6.83
C TYR A 257 -12.56 -23.19 -5.43
N HIS A 258 -11.44 -23.86 -5.16
CA HIS A 258 -11.13 -24.43 -3.83
C HIS A 258 -10.43 -23.45 -2.85
N GLY A 259 -10.23 -22.18 -3.23
CA GLY A 259 -9.71 -21.14 -2.33
C GLY A 259 -8.22 -20.80 -2.46
N LYS A 260 -7.51 -21.30 -3.47
CA LYS A 260 -6.06 -21.02 -3.69
C LYS A 260 -5.76 -19.52 -3.78
N SER A 261 -6.39 -18.82 -4.73
CA SER A 261 -6.19 -17.37 -4.91
C SER A 261 -6.72 -16.57 -3.72
N THR A 262 -7.67 -17.11 -2.93
CA THR A 262 -8.13 -16.47 -1.69
C THR A 262 -7.04 -16.47 -0.62
N VAL A 263 -6.31 -17.59 -0.47
CA VAL A 263 -5.15 -17.66 0.43
C VAL A 263 -4.05 -16.72 -0.05
N LEU A 264 -3.72 -16.75 -1.34
CA LEU A 264 -2.68 -15.89 -1.89
C LEU A 264 -3.02 -14.40 -1.69
N LYS A 265 -4.25 -13.97 -1.99
CA LYS A 265 -4.72 -12.60 -1.73
C LYS A 265 -4.64 -12.18 -0.26
N ALA A 266 -4.87 -13.09 0.67
CA ALA A 266 -4.69 -12.79 2.09
C ALA A 266 -3.21 -12.60 2.44
N LEU A 267 -2.32 -13.42 1.86
CA LEU A 267 -0.86 -13.28 2.02
C LEU A 267 -0.32 -12.02 1.33
N GLU A 268 -0.87 -11.63 0.19
CA GLU A 268 -0.53 -10.38 -0.52
C GLU A 268 -0.75 -9.15 0.36
N LEU A 269 -1.86 -9.12 1.09
CA LEU A 269 -2.21 -8.01 1.97
C LEU A 269 -1.67 -8.17 3.40
N GLY A 270 -1.12 -9.35 3.76
CA GLY A 270 -0.45 -9.60 5.04
C GLY A 270 0.84 -8.77 5.27
N VAL A 271 1.26 -8.01 4.25
CA VAL A 271 2.30 -6.98 4.35
C VAL A 271 1.83 -5.76 5.16
N TYR A 272 0.50 -5.54 5.26
CA TYR A 272 -0.11 -4.50 6.08
C TYR A 272 -0.65 -5.09 7.38
N ASN A 273 -0.73 -4.22 8.40
CA ASN A 273 -1.53 -4.53 9.57
C ASN A 273 -3.03 -4.34 9.23
N HIS A 274 -3.89 -5.15 9.81
CA HIS A 274 -5.34 -5.04 9.64
C HIS A 274 -6.02 -4.68 10.97
N ILE A 275 -7.21 -4.12 10.88
CA ILE A 275 -8.05 -3.82 12.04
C ILE A 275 -8.65 -5.07 12.69
N GLU A 276 -9.08 -4.96 13.95
CA GLU A 276 -9.84 -6.02 14.62
C GLU A 276 -11.12 -6.35 13.86
N GLY A 277 -11.42 -7.66 13.76
CA GLY A 277 -12.61 -8.13 13.05
C GLY A 277 -12.49 -8.10 11.54
N ASP A 278 -11.30 -7.80 10.98
CA ASP A 278 -11.04 -7.94 9.55
C ASP A 278 -11.04 -9.41 9.08
N GLY A 279 -10.73 -10.34 9.98
CA GLY A 279 -10.53 -11.76 9.71
C GLY A 279 -9.11 -12.11 9.27
N ARG A 280 -8.28 -11.12 8.89
CA ARG A 280 -6.88 -11.28 8.48
C ARG A 280 -5.90 -10.58 9.42
N GLU A 281 -6.34 -10.12 10.59
CA GLU A 281 -5.51 -9.39 11.55
C GLU A 281 -4.32 -10.19 12.11
N TYR A 282 -4.28 -11.51 11.90
CA TYR A 282 -3.14 -12.37 12.21
C TYR A 282 -2.68 -13.20 11.00
N VAL A 283 -2.93 -12.69 9.80
CA VAL A 283 -2.37 -13.20 8.53
C VAL A 283 -1.26 -12.24 8.15
N ILE A 284 -0.03 -12.63 8.46
CA ILE A 284 1.14 -11.75 8.37
C ILE A 284 2.15 -12.36 7.41
N THR A 285 2.64 -11.55 6.49
CA THR A 285 3.66 -11.91 5.50
C THR A 285 4.88 -11.04 5.72
N ASP A 286 6.05 -11.50 5.27
CA ASP A 286 7.25 -10.67 5.15
C ASP A 286 6.90 -9.30 4.52
N GLU A 287 7.36 -8.22 5.13
CA GLU A 287 6.98 -6.84 4.77
C GLU A 287 7.38 -6.46 3.34
N SER A 288 8.43 -7.09 2.81
CA SER A 288 8.96 -6.85 1.46
C SER A 288 8.25 -7.69 0.40
N ALA A 289 7.32 -8.58 0.78
CA ALA A 289 6.68 -9.51 -0.14
C ALA A 289 5.96 -8.76 -1.26
N LEU A 290 6.21 -9.20 -2.49
CA LEU A 290 5.74 -8.56 -3.72
C LEU A 290 4.90 -9.53 -4.55
N LYS A 291 3.66 -9.11 -4.82
CA LYS A 291 2.80 -9.75 -5.82
C LYS A 291 3.31 -9.42 -7.22
N VAL A 292 3.58 -10.45 -8.00
CA VAL A 292 4.00 -10.30 -9.40
C VAL A 292 3.02 -11.02 -10.32
N ARG A 293 2.70 -10.35 -11.43
CA ARG A 293 1.82 -10.83 -12.50
C ARG A 293 2.30 -10.33 -13.87
N ALA A 294 1.70 -10.85 -14.93
CA ALA A 294 1.85 -10.28 -16.27
C ALA A 294 1.09 -8.95 -16.40
N GLU A 295 1.66 -8.04 -17.18
CA GLU A 295 1.14 -6.68 -17.39
C GLU A 295 1.35 -6.29 -18.86
N ASP A 296 0.60 -6.93 -19.75
CA ASP A 296 0.66 -6.71 -21.19
C ASP A 296 0.43 -5.23 -21.55
N GLY A 297 1.25 -4.70 -22.44
CA GLY A 297 1.20 -3.31 -22.89
C GLY A 297 1.92 -2.29 -22.01
N ARG A 298 2.47 -2.67 -20.85
CA ARG A 298 3.22 -1.71 -20.03
C ARG A 298 4.49 -1.22 -20.70
N PHE A 299 4.92 -0.04 -20.24
CA PHE A 299 6.23 0.51 -20.54
C PHE A 299 7.34 -0.17 -19.71
N ILE A 300 8.51 -0.36 -20.31
CA ILE A 300 9.76 -0.79 -19.65
C ILE A 300 10.90 0.07 -20.19
N THR A 301 11.81 0.48 -19.32
CA THR A 301 12.99 1.28 -19.70
C THR A 301 14.27 0.79 -19.04
N ASN A 302 15.26 0.49 -19.88
CA ASN A 302 16.63 0.13 -19.52
C ASN A 302 16.73 -0.93 -18.40
N THR A 303 15.85 -1.94 -18.43
CA THR A 303 15.79 -3.02 -17.44
C THR A 303 16.53 -4.26 -17.96
N ASP A 304 17.37 -4.87 -17.12
CA ASP A 304 18.07 -6.12 -17.46
C ASP A 304 17.15 -7.33 -17.25
N ILE A 305 16.49 -7.76 -18.32
CA ILE A 305 15.62 -8.95 -18.34
C ILE A 305 16.34 -10.20 -18.83
N SER A 306 17.68 -10.15 -19.00
CA SER A 306 18.47 -11.25 -19.58
C SER A 306 18.45 -12.54 -18.77
N LEU A 307 18.06 -12.46 -17.49
CA LEU A 307 17.80 -13.64 -16.67
C LEU A 307 16.68 -14.53 -17.24
N PHE A 308 15.67 -13.93 -17.88
CA PHE A 308 14.51 -14.64 -18.41
C PHE A 308 14.42 -14.61 -19.92
N ILE A 309 14.97 -13.59 -20.58
CA ILE A 309 14.74 -13.34 -22.00
C ILE A 309 16.09 -13.06 -22.67
N ASN A 310 16.47 -13.90 -23.63
CA ASN A 310 17.71 -13.80 -24.38
C ASN A 310 17.43 -13.88 -25.88
N ASN A 311 18.38 -13.44 -26.72
CA ASN A 311 18.36 -13.69 -28.17
C ASN A 311 17.03 -13.35 -28.86
N LEU A 312 16.46 -12.17 -28.57
CA LEU A 312 15.21 -11.75 -29.20
C LEU A 312 15.35 -11.70 -30.74
N PRO A 313 14.32 -12.13 -31.51
CA PRO A 313 14.40 -12.18 -32.98
C PRO A 313 14.70 -10.84 -33.65
N ASN A 314 14.31 -9.73 -33.02
CA ASN A 314 14.55 -8.37 -33.51
C ASN A 314 15.91 -7.80 -33.05
N GLY A 315 16.75 -8.60 -32.38
CA GLY A 315 18.07 -8.19 -31.91
C GLY A 315 18.07 -7.15 -30.78
N LYS A 316 16.92 -6.89 -30.13
CA LYS A 316 16.86 -5.95 -29.00
C LYS A 316 17.75 -6.42 -27.85
N ASP A 317 18.46 -5.48 -27.23
CA ASP A 317 19.30 -5.74 -26.06
C ASP A 317 18.43 -6.10 -24.85
N THR A 318 18.64 -7.30 -24.29
CA THR A 318 17.90 -7.79 -23.13
C THR A 318 18.54 -7.39 -21.81
N LYS A 319 19.79 -6.91 -21.81
CA LYS A 319 20.47 -6.34 -20.63
C LYS A 319 20.13 -4.87 -20.38
N LYS A 320 19.63 -4.20 -21.42
CA LYS A 320 19.15 -2.81 -21.38
C LYS A 320 17.82 -2.69 -22.10
N PHE A 321 16.87 -3.55 -21.71
CA PHE A 321 15.63 -3.70 -22.44
C PHE A 321 14.70 -2.50 -22.23
N SER A 322 14.22 -1.97 -23.35
CA SER A 322 13.24 -0.88 -23.39
C SER A 322 12.13 -1.17 -24.40
N THR A 323 10.89 -0.89 -24.03
CA THR A 323 9.72 -1.00 -24.92
C THR A 323 8.54 -0.17 -24.41
N ASP A 324 7.76 0.38 -25.33
CA ASP A 324 6.49 1.08 -25.03
C ASP A 324 5.29 0.16 -24.89
N ASN A 325 5.44 -1.08 -25.33
CA ASN A 325 4.40 -2.11 -25.43
C ASN A 325 5.03 -3.48 -25.11
N ALA A 326 5.15 -3.80 -23.82
CA ALA A 326 5.67 -5.10 -23.38
C ALA A 326 4.67 -6.23 -23.65
N SER A 327 5.14 -7.43 -23.97
CA SER A 327 4.28 -8.62 -23.99
C SER A 327 4.04 -9.13 -22.57
N GLY A 328 3.11 -10.06 -22.38
CA GLY A 328 2.90 -10.75 -21.10
C GLY A 328 4.20 -11.31 -20.48
N SER A 329 5.05 -11.98 -21.25
CA SER A 329 6.30 -12.55 -20.73
C SER A 329 7.36 -11.50 -20.43
N THR A 330 7.53 -10.49 -21.29
CA THR A 330 8.54 -9.44 -21.05
C THR A 330 8.15 -8.52 -19.90
N SER A 331 6.86 -8.24 -19.72
CA SER A 331 6.34 -7.49 -18.58
C SER A 331 6.50 -8.24 -17.27
N GLN A 332 6.20 -9.55 -17.24
CA GLN A 332 6.38 -10.35 -16.05
C GLN A 332 7.87 -10.53 -15.69
N ALA A 333 8.75 -10.74 -16.68
CA ALA A 333 10.19 -10.74 -16.48
C ALA A 333 10.67 -9.43 -15.85
N ALA A 334 10.26 -8.28 -16.41
CA ALA A 334 10.59 -6.97 -15.85
C ALA A 334 10.04 -6.79 -14.42
N ASN A 335 8.81 -7.21 -14.14
CA ASN A 335 8.24 -7.15 -12.79
C ASN A 335 9.06 -7.94 -11.76
N ILE A 336 9.57 -9.13 -12.11
CA ILE A 336 10.45 -9.89 -11.22
C ILE A 336 11.77 -9.15 -11.00
N ILE A 337 12.41 -8.67 -12.08
CA ILE A 337 13.69 -7.94 -11.99
C ILE A 337 13.58 -6.66 -11.16
N GLU A 338 12.55 -5.87 -11.41
CA GLU A 338 12.22 -4.65 -10.64
C GLU A 338 11.88 -4.98 -9.19
N GLY A 339 11.25 -6.14 -8.94
CA GLY A 339 11.03 -6.67 -7.61
C GLY A 339 12.33 -7.01 -6.87
N ILE A 340 13.28 -7.66 -7.54
CA ILE A 340 14.61 -7.95 -6.99
C ILE A 340 15.34 -6.64 -6.67
N GLU A 341 15.30 -5.66 -7.58
CA GLU A 341 15.88 -4.31 -7.36
C GLU A 341 15.24 -3.60 -6.15
N SER A 342 14.00 -3.92 -5.80
CA SER A 342 13.30 -3.36 -4.64
C SER A 342 13.59 -4.07 -3.30
N ASP A 343 14.60 -4.94 -3.26
CA ASP A 343 15.00 -5.76 -2.11
C ASP A 343 13.92 -6.73 -1.60
N THR A 344 12.99 -7.16 -2.45
CA THR A 344 11.98 -8.14 -2.06
C THR A 344 12.61 -9.46 -1.62
N LYS A 345 12.05 -10.07 -0.58
CA LYS A 345 12.47 -11.39 -0.06
C LYS A 345 11.47 -12.50 -0.37
N VAL A 346 10.29 -12.15 -0.87
CA VAL A 346 9.22 -13.11 -1.16
C VAL A 346 8.45 -12.68 -2.40
N PHE A 347 8.40 -13.53 -3.42
CA PHE A 347 7.46 -13.37 -4.52
C PHE A 347 6.17 -14.11 -4.25
N LEU A 348 5.05 -13.45 -4.50
CA LEU A 348 3.71 -14.02 -4.50
C LEU A 348 3.23 -14.06 -5.95
N ILE A 349 2.95 -15.25 -6.48
CA ILE A 349 2.60 -15.43 -7.90
C ILE A 349 1.34 -16.28 -8.02
N ASP A 350 0.43 -15.86 -8.88
CA ASP A 350 -0.74 -16.65 -9.27
C ASP A 350 -0.62 -17.01 -10.74
N GLU A 351 -0.67 -18.31 -11.04
CA GLU A 351 -0.67 -18.84 -12.40
C GLU A 351 -1.75 -18.18 -13.27
N ASP A 352 -2.95 -17.95 -12.71
CA ASP A 352 -4.11 -17.39 -13.44
C ASP A 352 -3.88 -15.95 -13.93
N THR A 353 -2.90 -15.24 -13.36
CA THR A 353 -2.54 -13.86 -13.73
C THR A 353 -1.16 -13.74 -14.36
N SER A 354 -0.51 -14.87 -14.60
CA SER A 354 0.84 -14.96 -15.18
C SER A 354 0.78 -15.27 -16.67
N ALA A 355 1.86 -14.95 -17.39
CA ALA A 355 2.02 -15.40 -18.77
C ALA A 355 2.41 -16.88 -18.79
N THR A 356 1.59 -17.74 -19.40
CA THR A 356 1.80 -19.19 -19.43
C THR A 356 3.19 -19.55 -19.96
N ASN A 357 3.60 -18.94 -21.07
CA ASN A 357 4.87 -19.17 -21.74
C ASN A 357 6.08 -18.72 -20.91
N PHE A 358 5.86 -17.82 -19.94
CA PHE A 358 6.86 -17.42 -18.96
C PHE A 358 6.94 -18.42 -17.81
N MET A 359 5.81 -18.96 -17.36
CA MET A 359 5.78 -19.85 -16.19
C MET A 359 6.38 -21.23 -16.48
N ILE A 360 6.03 -21.84 -17.61
CA ILE A 360 6.44 -23.21 -17.95
C ILE A 360 6.70 -23.34 -19.44
N ARG A 361 7.41 -24.41 -19.80
CA ARG A 361 7.52 -24.87 -21.18
C ARG A 361 7.57 -26.39 -21.19
N ASP A 362 6.58 -27.03 -21.80
CA ASP A 362 6.48 -28.48 -21.79
C ASP A 362 7.57 -29.15 -22.65
N ASN A 363 7.83 -30.42 -22.35
CA ASN A 363 8.90 -31.19 -22.99
C ASN A 363 8.68 -31.44 -24.49
N ILE A 364 7.43 -31.49 -24.96
CA ILE A 364 7.13 -31.72 -26.38
C ILE A 364 7.46 -30.46 -27.18
N MET A 365 7.02 -29.29 -26.69
CA MET A 365 7.32 -28.01 -27.31
C MET A 365 8.84 -27.73 -27.36
N GLN A 366 9.59 -28.14 -26.33
CA GLN A 366 11.05 -28.02 -26.32
C GLN A 366 11.75 -28.91 -27.37
N LYS A 367 11.17 -30.08 -27.69
CA LYS A 367 11.69 -30.96 -28.75
C LYS A 367 11.41 -30.40 -30.14
N LEU A 368 10.26 -29.73 -30.32
CA LEU A 368 9.87 -29.14 -31.59
C LEU A 368 10.64 -27.84 -31.90
N VAL A 369 10.77 -26.96 -30.91
CA VAL A 369 11.45 -25.68 -31.05
C VAL A 369 12.72 -25.72 -30.20
N SER A 370 13.89 -25.72 -30.84
CA SER A 370 15.17 -25.79 -30.13
C SER A 370 15.33 -24.65 -29.12
N ARG A 371 16.08 -24.88 -28.03
CA ARG A 371 16.38 -23.86 -27.02
C ARG A 371 17.01 -22.60 -27.61
N GLU A 372 17.85 -22.74 -28.63
CA GLU A 372 18.49 -21.61 -29.31
C GLU A 372 17.52 -20.70 -30.06
N LYS A 373 16.33 -21.21 -30.43
CA LYS A 373 15.28 -20.48 -31.13
C LYS A 373 14.17 -19.99 -30.22
N GLU A 374 14.20 -20.35 -28.93
CA GLU A 374 13.26 -19.87 -27.93
C GLU A 374 13.95 -18.83 -27.03
N PRO A 375 13.57 -17.55 -27.13
CA PRO A 375 14.21 -16.50 -26.34
C PRO A 375 13.88 -16.60 -24.83
N ILE A 376 12.79 -17.28 -24.45
CA ILE A 376 12.32 -17.30 -23.06
C ILE A 376 12.92 -18.47 -22.27
N THR A 377 13.58 -18.15 -21.17
CA THR A 377 13.90 -19.07 -20.08
C THR A 377 12.73 -19.07 -19.09
N PRO A 378 12.01 -20.19 -18.93
CA PRO A 378 10.83 -20.23 -18.06
C PRO A 378 11.16 -20.01 -16.58
N PHE A 379 10.24 -19.40 -15.84
CA PHE A 379 10.37 -19.12 -14.41
C PHE A 379 10.69 -20.36 -13.58
N ILE A 380 10.11 -21.51 -13.93
CA ILE A 380 10.37 -22.79 -13.26
C ILE A 380 11.85 -23.20 -13.29
N GLU A 381 12.64 -22.76 -14.29
CA GLU A 381 14.08 -23.02 -14.37
C GLU A 381 14.91 -22.02 -13.55
N ILE A 382 14.34 -20.87 -13.15
CA ILE A 382 15.05 -19.77 -12.47
C ILE A 382 14.71 -19.67 -10.98
N VAL A 383 13.48 -20.01 -10.59
CA VAL A 383 12.96 -19.78 -9.23
C VAL A 383 13.81 -20.42 -8.12
N LYS A 384 14.39 -21.60 -8.39
CA LYS A 384 15.32 -22.24 -7.44
C LYS A 384 16.59 -21.41 -7.23
N SER A 385 17.16 -20.86 -8.30
CA SER A 385 18.32 -19.98 -8.21
C SER A 385 18.02 -18.66 -7.50
N LEU A 386 16.79 -18.12 -7.63
CA LEU A 386 16.36 -16.95 -6.84
C LEU A 386 16.42 -17.23 -5.35
N TYR A 387 15.97 -18.42 -4.92
CA TYR A 387 16.05 -18.83 -3.53
C TYR A 387 17.50 -19.13 -3.11
N ASP A 388 18.18 -20.04 -3.81
CA ASP A 388 19.50 -20.56 -3.42
C ASP A 388 20.60 -19.48 -3.48
N LYS A 389 20.49 -18.50 -4.39
CA LYS A 389 21.53 -17.45 -4.59
C LYS A 389 21.15 -16.09 -4.03
N LEU A 390 19.88 -15.70 -4.08
CA LEU A 390 19.43 -14.38 -3.61
C LEU A 390 18.65 -14.43 -2.30
N GLY A 391 18.31 -15.63 -1.80
CA GLY A 391 17.51 -15.81 -0.60
C GLY A 391 16.04 -15.40 -0.78
N ILE A 392 15.55 -15.30 -2.02
CA ILE A 392 14.19 -14.84 -2.33
C ILE A 392 13.27 -16.06 -2.39
N SER A 393 12.35 -16.15 -1.44
CA SER A 393 11.34 -17.21 -1.38
C SER A 393 10.22 -16.98 -2.40
N THR A 394 9.47 -18.02 -2.72
CA THR A 394 8.31 -17.91 -3.63
C THR A 394 7.12 -18.66 -3.05
N ILE A 395 5.98 -17.97 -2.99
CA ILE A 395 4.67 -18.59 -2.76
C ILE A 395 3.91 -18.53 -4.08
N LEU A 396 3.62 -19.70 -4.64
CA LEU A 396 3.06 -19.83 -5.98
C LEU A 396 1.75 -20.61 -5.95
N VAL A 397 0.68 -20.03 -6.49
CA VAL A 397 -0.54 -20.77 -6.79
C VAL A 397 -0.40 -21.44 -8.16
N VAL A 398 -0.55 -22.76 -8.21
CA VAL A 398 -0.49 -23.56 -9.45
C VAL A 398 -1.71 -24.48 -9.54
N GLY A 399 -2.34 -24.53 -10.70
CA GLY A 399 -3.44 -25.43 -11.03
C GLY A 399 -3.17 -26.34 -12.22
N SER A 400 -2.27 -25.97 -13.15
CA SER A 400 -2.18 -26.66 -14.45
C SER A 400 -0.92 -27.50 -14.69
N SER A 401 0.15 -27.32 -13.90
CA SER A 401 1.43 -28.01 -14.10
C SER A 401 2.00 -28.65 -12.85
N GLY A 402 2.25 -29.97 -12.93
CA GLY A 402 2.94 -30.74 -11.89
C GLY A 402 4.47 -30.62 -11.93
N ASP A 403 5.04 -29.98 -12.95
CA ASP A 403 6.50 -29.86 -13.09
C ASP A 403 7.13 -29.09 -11.91
N TYR A 404 6.37 -28.18 -11.29
CA TYR A 404 6.82 -27.43 -10.11
C TYR A 404 7.10 -28.33 -8.89
N PHE A 405 6.61 -29.57 -8.86
CA PHE A 405 6.90 -30.51 -7.76
C PHE A 405 8.38 -30.85 -7.65
N ASP A 406 9.10 -30.84 -8.78
CA ASP A 406 10.54 -31.08 -8.82
C ASP A 406 11.29 -30.09 -7.92
N ILE A 407 10.88 -28.83 -7.92
CA ILE A 407 11.62 -27.73 -7.27
C ILE A 407 10.99 -27.24 -5.95
N ALA A 408 9.73 -27.58 -5.67
CA ALA A 408 9.03 -27.09 -4.47
C ALA A 408 9.57 -27.67 -3.16
N ASP A 409 9.71 -26.86 -2.13
CA ASP A 409 10.04 -27.30 -0.77
C ASP A 409 8.79 -27.74 -0.01
N THR A 410 7.64 -27.14 -0.31
CA THR A 410 6.36 -27.41 0.34
C THR A 410 5.22 -27.35 -0.66
N VAL A 411 4.30 -28.31 -0.60
CA VAL A 411 3.12 -28.36 -1.48
C VAL A 411 1.86 -28.51 -0.63
N ILE A 412 0.99 -27.50 -0.73
CA ILE A 412 -0.26 -27.40 0.04
C ILE A 412 -1.41 -27.53 -0.94
N GLN A 413 -2.20 -28.59 -0.82
CA GLN A 413 -3.43 -28.74 -1.57
C GLN A 413 -4.56 -28.02 -0.85
N MET A 414 -5.20 -27.07 -1.53
CA MET A 414 -6.50 -26.54 -1.13
C MET A 414 -7.59 -27.47 -1.65
N ASP A 415 -8.31 -28.10 -0.71
CA ASP A 415 -9.45 -28.96 -0.98
C ASP A 415 -10.64 -28.48 -0.15
N SER A 416 -11.74 -28.17 -0.84
CA SER A 416 -12.93 -27.54 -0.26
C SER A 416 -12.61 -26.46 0.80
N TYR A 417 -11.73 -25.51 0.46
CA TYR A 417 -11.26 -24.41 1.32
C TYR A 417 -10.39 -24.80 2.52
N THR A 418 -10.02 -26.08 2.64
CA THR A 418 -9.16 -26.62 3.69
C THR A 418 -7.77 -26.93 3.11
N PRO A 419 -6.69 -26.39 3.71
CA PRO A 419 -5.34 -26.73 3.30
C PRO A 419 -4.95 -28.14 3.79
N LYS A 420 -4.24 -28.89 2.94
CA LYS A 420 -3.62 -30.18 3.26
C LYS A 420 -2.17 -30.16 2.81
N ASP A 421 -1.25 -30.52 3.69
CA ASP A 421 0.14 -30.73 3.30
C ASP A 421 0.25 -32.03 2.51
N VAL A 422 0.57 -31.91 1.23
CA VAL A 422 0.72 -33.03 0.29
C VAL A 422 2.15 -33.11 -0.24
N THR A 423 3.11 -32.52 0.48
CA THR A 423 4.52 -32.41 0.04
C THR A 423 5.11 -33.78 -0.31
N SER A 424 4.95 -34.79 0.55
CA SER A 424 5.46 -36.13 0.29
C SER A 424 4.83 -36.79 -0.94
N GLN A 425 3.52 -36.57 -1.16
CA GLN A 425 2.81 -37.11 -2.32
C GLN A 425 3.28 -36.42 -3.61
N ALA A 426 3.41 -35.10 -3.60
CA ALA A 426 3.92 -34.33 -4.73
C ALA A 426 5.36 -34.74 -5.09
N LYS A 427 6.22 -34.96 -4.09
CA LYS A 427 7.59 -35.45 -4.31
C LYS A 427 7.65 -36.87 -4.87
N ALA A 428 6.72 -37.75 -4.52
CA ALA A 428 6.63 -39.08 -5.14
C ALA A 428 6.18 -39.05 -6.61
N LEU A 429 5.45 -38.00 -7.03
CA LEU A 429 4.99 -37.80 -8.41
C LEU A 429 5.96 -36.99 -9.28
N SER A 430 6.94 -36.35 -8.65
CA SER A 430 8.00 -35.57 -9.31
C SER A 430 8.83 -36.47 -10.23
N LYS A 431 9.17 -35.95 -11.41
CA LYS A 431 9.96 -36.68 -12.42
C LYS A 431 11.44 -36.31 -12.38
N GLY A 432 11.81 -35.26 -11.65
CA GLY A 432 13.19 -34.76 -11.57
C GLY A 432 13.70 -34.06 -12.83
N THR A 433 12.95 -34.10 -13.94
CA THR A 433 13.37 -33.55 -15.24
C THR A 433 13.67 -32.06 -15.20
N VAL A 434 12.94 -31.27 -14.41
CA VAL A 434 13.20 -29.84 -14.25
C VAL A 434 14.51 -29.64 -13.48
N LEU A 435 14.72 -30.39 -12.39
CA LEU A 435 15.94 -30.31 -11.59
C LEU A 435 17.18 -30.69 -12.41
N GLU A 436 17.10 -31.74 -13.22
CA GLU A 436 18.18 -32.12 -14.14
C GLU A 436 18.52 -30.98 -15.10
N ARG A 437 17.50 -30.32 -15.68
CA ARG A 437 17.71 -29.15 -16.54
C ARG A 437 18.40 -28.00 -15.81
N ILE A 438 17.97 -27.70 -14.60
CA ILE A 438 18.58 -26.66 -13.76
C ILE A 438 20.04 -27.00 -13.44
N ASN A 439 20.33 -28.25 -13.06
CA ASN A 439 21.70 -28.67 -12.74
C ASN A 439 22.62 -28.66 -13.97
N ASN A 440 22.09 -28.97 -15.15
CA ASN A 440 22.82 -28.96 -16.41
C ASN A 440 22.98 -27.54 -17.00
N SER A 441 22.31 -26.53 -16.43
CA SER A 441 22.41 -25.14 -16.87
C SER A 441 23.24 -24.33 -15.88
N SER A 442 24.26 -23.64 -16.39
CA SER A 442 25.06 -22.71 -15.60
C SER A 442 24.36 -21.35 -15.50
N PHE A 443 23.21 -21.28 -14.82
CA PHE A 443 22.53 -20.00 -14.60
C PHE A 443 23.30 -19.16 -13.58
N ASN A 444 23.97 -18.12 -14.05
CA ASN A 444 24.53 -17.11 -13.17
C ASN A 444 23.49 -16.01 -12.95
N VAL A 445 23.01 -15.86 -11.72
CA VAL A 445 22.08 -14.78 -11.36
C VAL A 445 22.87 -13.48 -11.21
N SER A 446 23.14 -12.83 -12.35
CA SER A 446 23.82 -11.54 -12.43
C SER A 446 22.90 -10.56 -13.14
N ILE A 447 22.39 -9.58 -12.39
CA ILE A 447 21.46 -8.57 -12.89
C ILE A 447 22.09 -7.20 -12.71
N ASN A 448 22.08 -6.38 -13.75
CA ASN A 448 22.60 -5.02 -13.68
C ASN A 448 21.54 -4.01 -13.19
N PHE A 449 21.70 -3.52 -11.96
CA PHE A 449 20.84 -2.48 -11.36
C PHE A 449 21.43 -1.06 -11.46
N ASN A 450 22.45 -0.84 -12.29
CA ASN A 450 23.09 0.48 -12.45
C ASN A 450 22.26 1.43 -13.34
N ARG A 451 20.97 1.61 -12.99
CA ARG A 451 20.01 2.48 -13.68
C ARG A 451 19.97 3.84 -12.98
N LYS A 452 20.81 4.77 -13.45
CA LYS A 452 21.01 6.07 -12.80
C LYS A 452 19.91 7.06 -13.17
N LEU A 453 19.17 7.58 -12.20
CA LEU A 453 18.14 8.56 -12.48
C LEU A 453 18.74 9.89 -12.91
N LYS A 454 18.31 10.38 -14.07
CA LYS A 454 18.65 11.69 -14.58
C LYS A 454 17.57 12.70 -14.22
N LYS A 455 18.02 13.88 -13.82
CA LYS A 455 17.18 15.05 -13.54
C LYS A 455 16.46 15.50 -14.82
N GLY A 456 15.28 16.07 -14.63
CA GLY A 456 14.37 16.47 -15.69
C GLY A 456 13.44 15.36 -16.16
N SER A 457 13.22 14.32 -15.34
CA SER A 457 12.19 13.30 -15.61
C SER A 457 10.80 13.91 -15.42
N ILE A 458 10.61 14.72 -14.36
CA ILE A 458 9.36 15.44 -14.11
C ILE A 458 9.52 16.90 -14.52
N PHE A 459 8.92 17.27 -15.64
CA PHE A 459 8.93 18.65 -16.12
C PHE A 459 8.09 19.57 -15.22
N SER A 460 8.69 20.67 -14.75
CA SER A 460 7.99 21.73 -14.03
C SER A 460 7.71 22.90 -14.97
N GLY A 461 6.45 23.04 -15.40
CA GLY A 461 6.01 24.18 -16.21
C GLY A 461 5.82 25.47 -15.38
N PRO A 462 5.38 26.57 -16.02
CA PRO A 462 5.16 27.85 -15.33
C PRO A 462 4.12 27.79 -14.20
N LYS A 463 3.18 26.84 -14.26
CA LYS A 463 2.15 26.58 -13.24
C LYS A 463 2.56 25.51 -12.22
N GLY A 464 3.84 25.12 -12.21
CA GLY A 464 4.35 24.00 -11.42
C GLY A 464 3.97 22.63 -11.98
N VAL A 465 4.12 21.61 -11.15
CA VAL A 465 3.78 20.22 -11.47
C VAL A 465 2.38 19.91 -10.95
N LYS A 466 1.51 19.39 -11.81
CA LYS A 466 0.16 18.98 -11.42
C LYS A 466 0.13 17.48 -11.12
N ILE A 467 -0.22 17.12 -9.89
CA ILE A 467 -0.29 15.72 -9.46
C ILE A 467 -1.76 15.38 -9.16
N LYS A 468 -2.26 14.27 -9.70
CA LYS A 468 -3.64 13.82 -9.48
C LYS A 468 -3.71 12.30 -9.45
N SER A 469 -4.30 11.73 -8.39
CA SER A 469 -4.64 10.31 -8.34
C SER A 469 -5.87 9.97 -9.20
N ILE A 470 -5.88 8.77 -9.76
CA ILE A 470 -6.97 8.17 -10.55
C ILE A 470 -7.41 6.91 -9.80
N GLY A 471 -8.20 7.10 -8.75
CA GLY A 471 -8.58 6.01 -7.85
C GLY A 471 -7.36 5.29 -7.29
N LYS A 472 -7.36 3.96 -7.37
CA LYS A 472 -6.24 3.08 -7.00
C LYS A 472 -5.44 2.61 -8.22
N ASP A 473 -5.91 2.93 -9.42
CA ASP A 473 -5.45 2.32 -10.67
C ASP A 473 -4.36 3.13 -11.37
N GLY A 474 -4.13 4.39 -10.99
CA GLY A 474 -3.10 5.18 -11.64
C GLY A 474 -2.88 6.58 -11.08
N LEU A 475 -1.77 7.16 -11.49
CA LEU A 475 -1.30 8.48 -11.10
C LEU A 475 -1.13 9.33 -12.36
N SER A 476 -1.60 10.58 -12.33
CA SER A 476 -1.30 11.56 -13.35
C SER A 476 -0.29 12.58 -12.85
N ILE A 477 0.83 12.72 -13.57
CA ILE A 477 1.80 13.79 -13.41
C ILE A 477 1.72 14.68 -14.65
N ASN A 478 1.32 15.93 -14.47
CA ASN A 478 0.95 16.87 -15.54
C ASN A 478 -0.19 16.36 -16.43
N LYS A 479 0.17 15.69 -17.54
CA LYS A 479 -0.74 15.04 -18.48
C LYS A 479 -0.37 13.58 -18.74
N ASP A 480 0.74 13.12 -18.18
CA ASP A 480 1.21 11.76 -18.33
C ASP A 480 0.53 10.88 -17.29
N ILE A 481 0.07 9.70 -17.72
CA ILE A 481 -0.59 8.72 -16.86
C ILE A 481 0.40 7.59 -16.58
N ILE A 482 0.62 7.32 -15.31
CA ILE A 482 1.31 6.14 -14.79
C ILE A 482 0.21 5.17 -14.36
N GLU A 483 0.05 4.08 -15.11
CA GLU A 483 -0.88 3.01 -14.76
C GLU A 483 -0.29 2.17 -13.64
N LEU A 484 -1.07 1.89 -12.60
CA LEU A 484 -0.65 1.17 -11.39
C LEU A 484 -1.62 0.05 -11.01
N ARG A 485 -2.64 -0.22 -11.85
CA ARG A 485 -3.66 -1.25 -11.60
C ARG A 485 -3.08 -2.64 -11.37
N ALA A 486 -1.96 -2.98 -12.02
CA ALA A 486 -1.27 -4.27 -11.84
C ALA A 486 -0.43 -4.34 -10.56
N VAL A 487 -0.25 -3.23 -9.84
CA VAL A 487 0.42 -3.17 -8.54
C VAL A 487 -0.63 -3.38 -7.45
N GLU A 488 -1.13 -4.62 -7.35
CA GLU A 488 -2.35 -4.99 -6.59
C GLU A 488 -2.26 -4.76 -5.07
N GLN A 489 -1.06 -4.54 -4.54
CA GLN A 489 -0.83 -4.25 -3.12
C GLN A 489 -0.98 -2.75 -2.78
N ILE A 490 -1.33 -1.89 -3.75
CA ILE A 490 -1.82 -0.53 -3.46
C ILE A 490 -3.29 -0.63 -3.05
N VAL A 491 -3.56 -0.36 -1.76
CA VAL A 491 -4.88 -0.55 -1.17
C VAL A 491 -5.69 0.75 -1.05
N ASP A 492 -5.03 1.90 -1.17
CA ASP A 492 -5.63 3.23 -0.96
C ASP A 492 -5.20 4.25 -2.02
N SER A 493 -6.14 5.11 -2.44
CA SER A 493 -5.88 6.20 -3.38
C SER A 493 -4.97 7.31 -2.81
N GLU A 494 -4.88 7.42 -1.48
CA GLU A 494 -3.94 8.33 -0.82
C GLU A 494 -2.50 7.83 -0.92
N GLN A 495 -2.27 6.51 -1.10
CA GLN A 495 -0.94 5.99 -1.45
C GLN A 495 -0.54 6.45 -2.85
N ILE A 496 -1.46 6.37 -3.82
CA ILE A 496 -1.25 6.89 -5.18
C ILE A 496 -0.90 8.38 -5.17
N ASN A 497 -1.64 9.17 -4.40
CA ASN A 497 -1.35 10.60 -4.25
C ASN A 497 0.06 10.81 -3.67
N SER A 498 0.42 10.04 -2.64
CA SER A 498 1.73 10.10 -2.00
C SER A 498 2.85 9.69 -2.96
N LEU A 499 2.66 8.66 -3.79
CA LEU A 499 3.62 8.25 -4.83
C LEU A 499 4.01 9.43 -5.72
N GLY A 500 3.04 10.21 -6.19
CA GLY A 500 3.32 11.38 -7.02
C GLY A 500 4.16 12.44 -6.31
N TYR A 501 3.84 12.74 -5.06
CA TYR A 501 4.61 13.73 -4.28
C TYR A 501 5.98 13.20 -3.83
N ILE A 502 6.12 11.90 -3.59
CA ILE A 502 7.41 11.24 -3.34
C ILE A 502 8.29 11.37 -4.58
N MET A 503 7.78 11.02 -5.77
CA MET A 503 8.53 11.16 -7.02
C MET A 503 8.94 12.62 -7.27
N LYS A 504 8.04 13.57 -7.02
CA LYS A 504 8.33 15.00 -7.16
C LYS A 504 9.38 15.49 -6.16
N PHE A 505 9.26 15.09 -4.90
CA PHE A 505 10.25 15.43 -3.87
C PHE A 505 11.63 14.87 -4.22
N ALA A 506 11.68 13.61 -4.65
CA ALA A 506 12.91 12.94 -5.07
C ALA A 506 13.58 13.68 -6.26
N GLU A 507 12.80 14.01 -7.30
CA GLU A 507 13.27 14.78 -8.46
C GLU A 507 13.90 16.12 -8.07
N ASP A 508 13.27 16.84 -7.14
CA ASP A 508 13.71 18.18 -6.76
C ASP A 508 14.96 18.15 -5.87
N ASN A 509 15.02 17.22 -4.91
CA ASN A 509 15.95 17.28 -3.79
C ASN A 509 17.02 16.17 -3.78
N ILE A 510 16.74 15.00 -4.36
CA ILE A 510 17.57 13.80 -4.20
C ILE A 510 18.29 13.42 -5.50
N VAL A 511 17.60 13.51 -6.64
CA VAL A 511 18.12 13.13 -7.96
C VAL A 511 19.26 14.07 -8.38
N ASN A 512 20.41 13.47 -8.70
CA ASN A 512 21.66 14.18 -9.00
C ASN A 512 22.43 13.61 -10.20
N ASN A 513 21.79 12.81 -11.06
CA ASN A 513 22.37 12.13 -12.23
C ASN A 513 23.41 11.02 -11.94
N SER A 514 23.77 10.76 -10.67
CA SER A 514 24.74 9.73 -10.31
C SER A 514 24.13 8.56 -9.53
N LYS A 515 23.05 8.81 -8.80
CA LYS A 515 22.32 7.82 -7.99
C LYS A 515 21.44 6.90 -8.82
N THR A 516 21.38 5.63 -8.44
CA THR A 516 20.45 4.65 -9.03
C THR A 516 19.02 4.90 -8.55
N ILE A 517 18.04 4.22 -9.16
CA ILE A 517 16.64 4.28 -8.70
C ILE A 517 16.53 3.87 -7.23
N ILE A 518 17.18 2.77 -6.83
CA ILE A 518 17.12 2.29 -5.45
C ILE A 518 17.73 3.30 -4.47
N ASP A 519 18.87 3.90 -4.80
CA ASP A 519 19.51 4.93 -3.97
C ASP A 519 18.59 6.13 -3.74
N VAL A 520 17.92 6.60 -4.81
CA VAL A 520 16.99 7.73 -4.75
C VAL A 520 15.79 7.41 -3.87
N VAL A 521 15.22 6.20 -4.01
CA VAL A 521 14.08 5.77 -3.20
C VAL A 521 14.47 5.59 -1.74
N ASP A 522 15.60 4.95 -1.45
CA ASP A 522 16.07 4.74 -0.07
C ASP A 522 16.40 6.05 0.63
N GLU A 523 17.04 7.00 -0.05
CA GLU A 523 17.32 8.32 0.53
C GLU A 523 16.04 9.13 0.77
N THR A 524 15.05 9.02 -0.13
CA THR A 524 13.74 9.66 0.04
C THR A 524 12.97 9.05 1.22
N LEU A 525 12.97 7.71 1.34
CA LEU A 525 12.35 7.01 2.48
C LEU A 525 13.06 7.33 3.79
N ASN A 526 14.39 7.42 3.79
CA ASN A 526 15.18 7.85 4.94
C ASN A 526 14.83 9.28 5.36
N TYR A 527 14.64 10.19 4.41
CA TYR A 527 14.17 11.54 4.70
C TYR A 527 12.76 11.53 5.33
N ILE A 528 11.83 10.76 4.76
CA ILE A 528 10.45 10.65 5.27
C ILE A 528 10.42 10.02 6.66
N SER A 529 11.22 8.99 6.93
CA SER A 529 11.28 8.35 8.25
C SER A 529 11.72 9.33 9.35
N LYS A 530 12.69 10.20 9.04
CA LYS A 530 13.24 11.18 9.99
C LYS A 530 12.34 12.40 10.18
N ASN A 531 11.69 12.87 9.11
CA ASN A 531 10.96 14.15 9.09
C ASN A 531 9.43 13.97 9.08
N GLY A 532 8.94 12.73 8.98
CA GLY A 532 7.54 12.39 8.80
C GLY A 532 7.05 12.57 7.35
N LEU A 533 5.99 11.84 6.97
CA LEU A 533 5.39 11.90 5.63
C LEU A 533 4.85 13.29 5.25
N ILE A 534 4.50 14.10 6.24
CA ILE A 534 3.99 15.46 6.01
C ILE A 534 5.07 16.41 5.47
N SER A 535 6.36 16.08 5.66
CA SER A 535 7.50 16.93 5.28
C SER A 535 7.66 17.12 3.77
N ILE A 536 7.19 16.15 2.97
CA ILE A 536 7.22 16.22 1.50
C ILE A 536 6.02 16.97 0.91
N SER A 537 5.16 17.55 1.76
CA SER A 537 3.98 18.26 1.30
C SER A 537 4.35 19.51 0.49
N PRO A 538 3.67 19.77 -0.65
CA PRO A 538 3.95 20.95 -1.48
C PRO A 538 3.47 22.27 -0.86
N VAL A 539 2.75 22.20 0.26
CA VAL A 539 2.12 23.35 0.93
C VAL A 539 2.56 23.42 2.38
N LYS A 540 2.83 24.63 2.87
CA LYS A 540 3.36 24.86 4.21
C LYS A 540 2.51 24.28 5.34
N TYR A 541 1.19 24.25 5.17
CA TYR A 541 0.27 23.71 6.18
C TYR A 541 0.23 22.18 6.17
N GLY A 542 0.72 21.53 5.11
CA GLY A 542 0.70 20.08 4.96
C GLY A 542 -0.66 19.54 4.47
N LEU A 543 -0.63 18.64 3.49
CA LEU A 543 -1.84 17.97 2.99
C LEU A 543 -2.23 16.82 3.92
N GLY A 544 -3.52 16.71 4.24
CA GLY A 544 -4.09 15.61 5.03
C GLY A 544 -4.40 14.33 4.24
N SER A 545 -4.09 14.30 2.95
CA SER A 545 -4.48 13.25 2.01
C SER A 545 -3.29 12.41 1.52
N PHE A 546 -2.35 12.14 2.42
CA PHE A 546 -1.23 11.23 2.17
C PHE A 546 -1.37 9.96 3.02
N ALA A 547 -1.04 8.82 2.42
CA ALA A 547 -0.88 7.52 3.06
C ALA A 547 0.42 6.90 2.55
N MET A 548 1.21 6.30 3.42
CA MET A 548 2.55 5.81 3.08
C MET A 548 2.51 4.62 2.10
N PRO A 549 3.09 4.71 0.89
CA PRO A 549 3.36 3.55 0.04
C PRO A 549 4.64 2.82 0.52
N ARG A 550 4.80 1.53 0.20
CA ARG A 550 6.04 0.80 0.53
C ARG A 550 7.10 1.06 -0.55
N LYS A 551 8.34 0.67 -0.26
CA LYS A 551 9.49 0.77 -1.18
C LYS A 551 9.17 0.15 -2.54
N GLN A 552 8.53 -1.02 -2.52
CA GLN A 552 8.14 -1.78 -3.70
C GLN A 552 7.19 -0.97 -4.60
N GLU A 553 6.15 -0.33 -4.04
CA GLU A 553 5.23 0.50 -4.82
C GLU A 553 5.89 1.76 -5.38
N ILE A 554 6.82 2.37 -4.63
CA ILE A 554 7.55 3.56 -5.10
C ILE A 554 8.41 3.21 -6.31
N ILE A 555 9.20 2.13 -6.23
CA ILE A 555 10.02 1.65 -7.33
C ILE A 555 9.14 1.23 -8.52
N ALA A 556 8.04 0.52 -8.27
CA ALA A 556 7.07 0.15 -9.29
C ALA A 556 6.48 1.37 -10.02
N CYS A 557 6.27 2.49 -9.30
CA CYS A 557 5.78 3.75 -9.86
C CYS A 557 6.82 4.44 -10.75
N PHE A 558 8.10 4.49 -10.32
CA PHE A 558 9.18 4.97 -11.17
C PHE A 558 9.30 4.14 -12.45
N ASN A 559 9.28 2.82 -12.35
CA ASN A 559 9.43 1.90 -13.48
C ASN A 559 8.30 1.95 -14.50
N ARG A 560 7.13 2.47 -14.13
CA ARG A 560 5.98 2.65 -15.01
C ARG A 560 5.85 4.08 -15.56
N TYR A 561 6.77 4.98 -15.20
CA TYR A 561 6.76 6.35 -15.71
C TYR A 561 7.43 6.45 -17.08
N ARG A 562 6.63 6.70 -18.13
CA ARG A 562 7.11 6.77 -19.52
C ARG A 562 8.18 7.84 -19.77
N ASN A 563 8.16 8.94 -19.01
CA ASN A 563 9.11 10.04 -19.15
C ASN A 563 10.34 9.91 -18.24
N LEU A 564 10.54 8.74 -17.62
CA LEU A 564 11.69 8.46 -16.78
C LEU A 564 12.99 8.55 -17.59
N LYS A 565 13.95 9.34 -17.11
CA LYS A 565 15.27 9.48 -17.72
C LYS A 565 16.31 8.71 -16.91
N LEU A 566 17.03 7.81 -17.60
CA LEU A 566 18.12 6.98 -17.06
C LEU A 566 19.45 7.25 -17.76
#